data_AF-A0A819EVD0-F1
#
_entry.id   AF-A0A819EVD0-F1
#
_cell.length_a   1.000
_cell.length_b   1.000
_cell.length_c   1.000
_cell.angle_alpha   90.00
_cell.angle_beta   90.00
_cell.angle_gamma   90.00
#
_symmetry.space_group_name_H-M   'P 1'
#
loop_
_entity.id
_entity.type
_entity.pdbx_description
1 polymer ?
#
loop_
_entity_poly.entity_id
_entity_poly.type
_entity_poly.pdbx_seq_one_letter_code
_entity_poly.pdbx_strand_id
1 'polypeptide(L)'
;MIPVTFTTPANGKVYTVQLPDDFTRSDLIQAVPTLDMINIHFNYVGRNYLAQLQQNFNLNDLQQLITCYFKNPFRYRFIISGKELDLLNSESFARYQSLFRNGINILVLERIRGGGYVEIEILTNIILHDLEQALQRISTTNNAERPCEICRENENSMKLCCNRICKVCFGNYFSHSTFQLKCMTCHQKVPYDRFFVSPDFIHSLESLTEVCELMRYIDCQICYCGSLVVNETLYAQQTCEN
;
A
#
# COMPACT_ATOMS: atom_id res chain seq x y z
N MET A 1 -31.19 10.61 -33.69
CA MET A 1 -30.19 10.28 -32.66
C MET A 1 -28.83 10.14 -33.32
N ILE A 2 -27.81 10.73 -32.72
CA ILE A 2 -26.44 10.79 -33.25
C ILE A 2 -25.54 9.88 -32.40
N PRO A 3 -24.84 8.89 -33.01
CA PRO A 3 -23.83 8.12 -32.30
C PRO A 3 -22.60 8.98 -32.06
N VAL A 4 -22.25 9.21 -30.80
CA VAL A 4 -21.02 9.89 -30.39
C VAL A 4 -20.09 8.88 -29.75
N THR A 5 -18.86 8.84 -30.24
CA THR A 5 -17.83 7.90 -29.81
C THR A 5 -16.72 8.63 -29.06
N PHE A 6 -16.33 8.12 -27.89
CA PHE A 6 -15.20 8.64 -27.13
C PHE A 6 -14.26 7.51 -26.68
N THR A 7 -12.97 7.81 -26.68
CA THR A 7 -11.90 6.89 -26.28
C THR A 7 -11.36 7.35 -24.93
N THR A 8 -11.34 6.45 -23.95
CA THR A 8 -10.80 6.76 -22.63
C THR A 8 -9.27 6.90 -22.68
N PRO A 9 -8.70 7.99 -22.13
CA PRO A 9 -7.24 8.17 -22.10
C PRO A 9 -6.53 7.09 -21.28
N ALA A 10 -7.19 6.52 -20.26
CA ALA A 10 -6.59 5.61 -19.30
C ALA A 10 -6.38 4.17 -19.82
N ASN A 11 -7.23 3.68 -20.72
CA ASN A 11 -7.16 2.29 -21.21
C ASN A 11 -7.54 2.12 -22.69
N GLY A 12 -7.72 3.22 -23.45
CA GLY A 12 -8.01 3.17 -24.88
C GLY A 12 -9.37 2.57 -25.25
N LYS A 13 -10.26 2.37 -24.27
CA LYS A 13 -11.57 1.75 -24.48
C LYS A 13 -12.52 2.74 -25.15
N VAL A 14 -13.19 2.26 -26.18
CA VAL A 14 -14.08 3.05 -27.02
C VAL A 14 -15.52 2.86 -26.55
N TYR A 15 -16.21 3.95 -26.26
CA TYR A 15 -17.61 3.97 -25.88
C TYR A 15 -18.41 4.71 -26.94
N THR A 16 -19.56 4.18 -27.33
CA THR A 16 -20.50 4.83 -28.25
C THR A 16 -21.81 5.06 -27.51
N VAL A 17 -22.23 6.32 -27.42
CA VAL A 17 -23.50 6.73 -26.81
C VAL A 17 -24.39 7.34 -27.89
N GLN A 18 -25.68 7.03 -27.84
CA GLN A 18 -26.68 7.62 -28.73
C GLN A 18 -27.23 8.89 -28.08
N LEU A 19 -26.98 10.05 -28.69
CA LEU A 19 -27.49 11.33 -28.21
C LEU A 19 -28.69 11.80 -29.05
N PRO A 20 -29.60 12.61 -28.48
CA PRO A 20 -30.63 13.32 -29.24
C PRO A 20 -30.02 14.18 -30.36
N ASP A 21 -30.78 14.49 -31.40
CA ASP A 21 -30.28 15.27 -32.55
C ASP A 21 -29.97 16.74 -32.19
N ASP A 22 -30.45 17.21 -31.03
CA ASP A 22 -30.35 18.56 -30.50
C ASP A 22 -29.50 18.65 -29.20
N PHE A 23 -28.61 17.69 -28.98
CA PHE A 23 -27.82 17.59 -27.74
C PHE A 23 -26.97 18.85 -27.46
N THR A 24 -26.88 19.23 -26.18
CA THR A 24 -26.07 20.34 -25.68
C THR A 24 -24.73 19.86 -25.13
N ARG A 25 -23.81 20.80 -24.84
CA ARG A 25 -22.54 20.51 -24.16
C ARG A 25 -22.76 19.91 -22.76
N SER A 26 -23.84 20.25 -22.08
CA SER A 26 -24.18 19.68 -20.78
C SER A 26 -24.63 18.23 -20.91
N ASP A 27 -25.35 17.89 -21.98
CA ASP A 27 -25.76 16.51 -22.28
C ASP A 27 -24.56 15.64 -22.61
N LEU A 28 -23.54 16.18 -23.29
CA LEU A 28 -22.25 15.52 -23.46
C LEU A 28 -21.56 15.23 -22.12
N ILE A 29 -21.53 16.19 -21.19
CA ILE A 29 -20.87 16.02 -19.88
C ILE A 29 -21.62 14.99 -19.02
N GLN A 30 -22.95 14.94 -19.09
CA GLN A 30 -23.76 13.95 -18.38
C GLN A 30 -23.75 12.57 -19.05
N ALA A 31 -23.57 12.51 -20.37
CA ALA A 31 -23.47 11.28 -21.13
C ALA A 31 -22.09 10.61 -21.07
N VAL A 32 -21.05 11.35 -20.68
CA VAL A 32 -19.78 10.75 -20.27
C VAL A 32 -20.06 10.00 -18.97
N PRO A 33 -19.89 8.67 -18.93
CA PRO A 33 -20.00 7.92 -17.69
C PRO A 33 -19.06 8.60 -16.70
N THR A 34 -19.57 9.03 -15.55
CA THR A 34 -18.73 9.30 -14.39
C THR A 34 -18.05 7.98 -14.08
N LEU A 35 -16.84 7.81 -14.60
CA LEU A 35 -16.02 6.66 -14.31
C LEU A 35 -15.61 6.86 -12.87
N ASP A 36 -16.32 6.24 -11.94
CA ASP A 36 -15.87 6.16 -10.57
C ASP A 36 -14.55 5.40 -10.60
N MET A 37 -13.45 6.13 -10.43
CA MET A 37 -12.10 5.59 -10.44
C MET A 37 -11.68 5.33 -9.00
N ILE A 38 -11.03 4.19 -8.78
CA ILE A 38 -10.28 3.90 -7.57
C ILE A 38 -8.79 4.12 -7.85
N ASN A 39 -8.12 4.80 -6.92
CA ASN A 39 -6.67 4.89 -6.90
C ASN A 39 -6.08 3.58 -6.35
N ILE A 40 -5.07 3.05 -7.04
CA ILE A 40 -4.34 1.85 -6.68
C ILE A 40 -2.87 2.21 -6.56
N HIS A 41 -2.26 1.86 -5.44
CA HIS A 41 -0.84 2.07 -5.19
C HIS A 41 -0.10 0.74 -5.33
N PHE A 42 0.74 0.62 -6.36
CA PHE A 42 1.66 -0.52 -6.48
C PHE A 42 2.97 -0.18 -5.77
N ASN A 43 3.31 -0.95 -4.75
CA ASN A 43 4.55 -0.79 -4.00
C ASN A 43 5.56 -1.86 -4.44
N TYR A 44 6.62 -1.44 -5.14
CA TYR A 44 7.67 -2.31 -5.68
C TYR A 44 9.04 -1.78 -5.29
N VAL A 45 9.82 -2.54 -4.49
CA VAL A 45 11.20 -2.21 -4.09
C VAL A 45 11.32 -0.75 -3.64
N GLY A 46 10.45 -0.33 -2.73
CA GLY A 46 10.45 1.02 -2.20
C GLY A 46 9.96 2.13 -3.15
N ARG A 47 9.48 1.78 -4.34
CA ARG A 47 8.83 2.71 -5.26
C ARG A 47 7.32 2.53 -5.18
N ASN A 48 6.60 3.65 -5.07
CA ASN A 48 5.15 3.68 -5.13
C ASN A 48 4.72 4.16 -6.52
N TYR A 49 3.96 3.34 -7.23
CA TYR A 49 3.33 3.69 -8.50
C TYR A 49 1.84 3.91 -8.27
N LEU A 50 1.39 5.14 -8.46
CA LEU A 50 -0.02 5.45 -8.47
C LEU A 50 -0.63 5.11 -9.82
N ALA A 51 -1.69 4.31 -9.78
CA ALA A 51 -2.48 3.88 -10.91
C ALA A 51 -3.97 4.15 -10.64
N GLN A 52 -4.77 4.23 -11.69
CA GLN A 52 -6.22 4.42 -11.57
C GLN A 52 -6.95 3.30 -12.30
N LEU A 53 -7.97 2.74 -11.66
CA LEU A 53 -8.79 1.66 -12.19
C LEU A 53 -10.26 2.03 -12.02
N GLN A 54 -11.13 1.65 -12.96
CA GLN A 54 -12.57 1.88 -12.82
C GLN A 54 -13.12 1.02 -11.67
N GLN A 55 -14.12 1.49 -10.93
CA GLN A 55 -14.70 0.77 -9.80
C GLN A 55 -15.36 -0.56 -10.22
N ASN A 56 -15.92 -0.62 -11.44
CA ASN A 56 -16.52 -1.83 -12.02
C ASN A 56 -15.54 -2.57 -12.96
N PHE A 57 -14.29 -2.73 -12.52
CA PHE A 57 -13.26 -3.42 -13.28
C PHE A 57 -13.39 -4.95 -13.18
N ASN A 58 -12.88 -5.65 -14.19
CA ASN A 58 -12.69 -7.09 -14.18
C ASN A 58 -11.19 -7.46 -14.12
N LEU A 59 -10.90 -8.76 -14.08
CA LEU A 59 -9.52 -9.26 -14.02
C LEU A 59 -8.66 -8.80 -15.21
N ASN A 60 -9.22 -8.75 -16.42
CA ASN A 60 -8.49 -8.32 -17.62
C ASN A 60 -8.12 -6.83 -17.53
N ASP A 61 -9.02 -5.98 -17.04
CA ASP A 61 -8.72 -4.56 -16.83
C ASP A 61 -7.54 -4.39 -15.84
N LEU A 62 -7.52 -5.17 -14.77
CA LEU A 62 -6.42 -5.17 -13.81
C LEU A 62 -5.12 -5.73 -14.40
N GLN A 63 -5.18 -6.83 -15.15
CA GLN A 63 -4.01 -7.40 -15.83
C GLN A 63 -3.39 -6.40 -16.81
N GLN A 64 -4.21 -5.70 -17.59
CA GLN A 64 -3.75 -4.66 -18.51
C GLN A 64 -3.08 -3.53 -17.74
N LEU A 65 -3.71 -3.04 -16.67
CA LEU A 65 -3.14 -2.01 -15.82
C LEU A 65 -1.77 -2.43 -15.27
N ILE A 66 -1.69 -3.63 -14.69
CA ILE A 66 -0.42 -4.17 -14.18
C ILE A 66 0.62 -4.29 -15.30
N THR A 67 0.23 -4.76 -16.48
CA THR A 67 1.15 -4.90 -17.62
C THR A 67 1.73 -3.57 -18.08
N CYS A 68 0.95 -2.47 -18.00
CA CYS A 68 1.44 -1.13 -18.31
C CYS A 68 2.61 -0.71 -17.40
N TYR A 69 2.57 -1.06 -16.11
CA TYR A 69 3.62 -0.71 -15.16
C TYR A 69 4.74 -1.77 -15.09
N PHE A 70 4.38 -3.05 -15.21
CA PHE A 70 5.24 -4.19 -14.88
C PHE A 70 5.54 -5.14 -16.04
N LYS A 71 5.31 -4.74 -17.31
CA LYS A 71 5.64 -5.40 -18.61
C LYS A 71 5.42 -6.92 -18.73
N ASN A 72 6.03 -7.72 -17.85
CA ASN A 72 5.75 -9.13 -17.64
C ASN A 72 5.17 -9.37 -16.22
N PRO A 73 3.84 -9.29 -16.04
CA PRO A 73 3.18 -9.45 -14.73
C PRO A 73 3.46 -10.81 -14.07
N PHE A 74 3.74 -11.85 -14.86
CA PHE A 74 3.99 -13.20 -14.35
C PHE A 74 5.34 -13.37 -13.65
N ARG A 75 6.22 -12.36 -13.76
CA ARG A 75 7.45 -12.29 -12.95
C ARG A 75 7.18 -11.69 -11.58
N TYR A 76 5.94 -11.36 -11.23
CA TYR A 76 5.63 -10.70 -9.98
C TYR A 76 4.49 -11.43 -9.24
N ARG A 77 4.47 -11.28 -7.92
CA ARG A 77 3.32 -11.59 -7.05
C ARG A 77 2.71 -10.27 -6.63
N PHE A 78 1.38 -10.25 -6.61
CA PHE A 78 0.61 -9.08 -6.22
C PHE A 78 -0.11 -9.45 -4.93
N ILE A 79 0.29 -8.84 -3.82
CA ILE A 79 -0.30 -9.10 -2.51
C ILE A 79 -1.21 -7.94 -2.14
N ILE A 80 -2.45 -8.27 -1.78
CA ILE A 80 -3.47 -7.32 -1.31
C ILE A 80 -3.93 -7.75 0.09
N SER A 81 -3.70 -6.90 1.10
CA SER A 81 -4.04 -7.20 2.50
C SER A 81 -3.56 -8.59 2.96
N GLY A 82 -2.32 -8.95 2.61
CA GLY A 82 -1.70 -10.24 2.94
C GLY A 82 -2.19 -11.45 2.13
N LYS A 83 -3.04 -11.25 1.10
CA LYS A 83 -3.50 -12.32 0.20
C LYS A 83 -2.86 -12.18 -1.17
N GLU A 84 -2.33 -13.27 -1.72
CA GLU A 84 -1.86 -13.26 -3.11
C GLU A 84 -3.05 -13.21 -4.07
N LEU A 85 -2.99 -12.24 -4.96
CA LEU A 85 -3.87 -12.12 -6.11
C LEU A 85 -3.34 -13.02 -7.22
N ASP A 86 -4.07 -14.08 -7.52
CA ASP A 86 -3.77 -14.91 -8.68
C ASP A 86 -4.34 -14.25 -9.94
N LEU A 87 -3.44 -13.68 -10.75
CA LEU A 87 -3.82 -13.03 -12.00
C LEU A 87 -4.30 -14.02 -13.07
N LEU A 88 -4.12 -15.33 -12.93
CA LEU A 88 -4.58 -16.33 -13.90
C LEU A 88 -5.94 -16.94 -13.54
N ASN A 89 -6.41 -16.73 -12.31
CA ASN A 89 -7.60 -17.41 -11.79
C ASN A 89 -8.73 -16.40 -11.51
N SER A 90 -9.72 -16.39 -12.39
CA SER A 90 -10.91 -15.53 -12.28
C SER A 90 -11.75 -15.79 -11.04
N GLU A 91 -11.83 -17.04 -10.55
CA GLU A 91 -12.54 -17.38 -9.32
C GLU A 91 -11.82 -16.84 -8.09
N SER A 92 -10.49 -16.95 -8.06
CA SER A 92 -9.65 -16.39 -6.99
C SER A 92 -9.76 -14.85 -6.97
N PHE A 93 -9.70 -14.23 -8.15
CA PHE A 93 -9.90 -12.79 -8.31
C PHE A 93 -11.27 -12.33 -7.78
N ALA A 94 -12.36 -13.03 -8.13
CA ALA A 94 -13.71 -12.69 -7.66
C ALA A 94 -13.84 -12.70 -6.13
N ARG A 95 -13.11 -13.58 -5.43
CA ARG A 95 -13.07 -13.62 -3.96
C ARG A 95 -12.42 -12.37 -3.35
N TYR A 96 -11.42 -11.82 -4.03
CA TYR A 96 -10.63 -10.68 -3.54
C TYR A 96 -11.07 -9.34 -4.13
N GLN A 97 -12.02 -9.32 -5.06
CA GLN A 97 -12.50 -8.09 -5.70
C GLN A 97 -13.01 -7.06 -4.69
N SER A 98 -13.65 -7.53 -3.61
CA SER A 98 -14.13 -6.67 -2.50
C SER A 98 -13.02 -5.96 -1.71
N LEU A 99 -11.77 -6.41 -1.83
CA LEU A 99 -10.62 -5.77 -1.17
C LEU A 99 -10.16 -4.51 -1.90
N PHE A 100 -10.54 -4.34 -3.18
CA PHE A 100 -10.18 -3.17 -3.97
C PHE A 100 -11.06 -1.98 -3.62
N ARG A 101 -10.49 -1.09 -2.81
CA ARG A 101 -11.06 0.20 -2.43
C ARG A 101 -10.19 1.34 -2.94
N ASN A 102 -10.73 2.55 -2.98
CA ASN A 102 -9.93 3.73 -3.32
C ASN A 102 -8.76 3.87 -2.34
N GLY A 103 -7.54 4.02 -2.87
CA GLY A 103 -6.29 4.08 -2.09
C GLY A 103 -5.75 2.70 -1.69
N ILE A 104 -6.16 1.61 -2.34
CA ILE A 104 -5.67 0.27 -2.01
C ILE A 104 -4.18 0.11 -2.32
N ASN A 105 -3.45 -0.54 -1.41
CA ASN A 105 -2.06 -0.92 -1.60
C ASN A 105 -1.96 -2.34 -2.15
N ILE A 106 -1.20 -2.49 -3.22
CA ILE A 106 -0.80 -3.77 -3.77
C ILE A 106 0.72 -3.87 -3.66
N LEU A 107 1.19 -4.79 -2.84
CA LEU A 107 2.61 -5.09 -2.76
C LEU A 107 2.99 -5.91 -3.99
N VAL A 108 3.98 -5.45 -4.73
CA VAL A 108 4.49 -6.12 -5.93
C VAL A 108 5.84 -6.72 -5.60
N LEU A 109 5.92 -8.04 -5.63
CA LEU A 109 7.11 -8.80 -5.25
C LEU A 109 7.64 -9.51 -6.49
N GLU A 110 8.92 -9.36 -6.82
CA GLU A 110 9.50 -10.13 -7.93
C GLU A 110 9.55 -11.62 -7.55
N ARG A 111 8.99 -12.47 -8.42
CA ARG A 111 9.11 -13.92 -8.36
C ARG A 111 10.54 -14.28 -8.70
N ILE A 112 11.37 -14.48 -7.68
CA ILE A 112 12.61 -15.26 -7.83
C ILE A 112 12.17 -16.70 -8.11
N ARG A 113 12.94 -17.42 -8.94
CA ARG A 113 12.78 -18.88 -9.09
C ARG A 113 12.99 -19.52 -7.69
N GLY A 114 11.92 -19.69 -6.92
CA GLY A 114 11.96 -20.19 -5.54
C GLY A 114 11.49 -19.24 -4.41
N GLY A 115 10.67 -18.22 -4.67
CA GLY A 115 10.03 -17.40 -3.61
C GLY A 115 10.74 -16.07 -3.37
N GLY A 116 9.98 -14.98 -3.25
CA GLY A 116 10.49 -13.61 -3.25
C GLY A 116 10.74 -13.10 -1.84
N TYR A 117 11.88 -12.45 -1.61
CA TYR A 117 12.15 -11.73 -0.37
C TYR A 117 11.66 -10.28 -0.50
N VAL A 118 10.95 -9.78 0.52
CA VAL A 118 10.69 -8.34 0.65
C VAL A 118 11.80 -7.77 1.50
N GLU A 119 12.67 -6.93 0.92
CA GLU A 119 13.72 -6.25 1.68
C GLU A 119 13.08 -5.24 2.67
N ILE A 120 12.77 -5.69 3.89
CA ILE A 120 12.25 -4.85 4.98
C ILE A 120 13.13 -3.62 5.19
N GLU A 121 14.44 -3.77 5.02
CA GLU A 121 15.41 -2.68 5.17
C GLU A 121 15.11 -1.51 4.22
N ILE A 122 14.72 -1.78 2.98
CA ILE A 122 14.35 -0.74 2.01
C ILE A 122 13.11 0.02 2.48
N LEU A 123 12.05 -0.69 2.86
CA LEU A 123 10.80 -0.06 3.34
C LEU A 123 11.03 0.72 4.63
N THR A 124 11.84 0.17 5.52
CA THR A 124 12.25 0.81 6.77
C THR A 124 13.02 2.11 6.50
N ASN A 125 13.97 2.10 5.57
CA ASN A 125 14.76 3.28 5.21
C ASN A 125 13.89 4.39 4.60
N ILE A 126 12.92 4.04 3.76
CA ILE A 126 11.96 5.00 3.19
C ILE A 126 11.11 5.62 4.28
N ILE A 127 10.55 4.81 5.17
CA ILE A 127 9.74 5.30 6.29
C ILE A 127 10.55 6.23 7.19
N LEU A 128 11.81 5.90 7.49
CA LEU A 128 12.67 6.75 8.30
C LEU A 128 13.02 8.06 7.59
N HIS A 129 13.20 8.04 6.26
CA HIS A 129 13.40 9.24 5.46
C HIS A 129 12.17 10.17 5.48
N ASP A 130 10.99 9.59 5.28
CA ASP A 130 9.72 10.34 5.22
C ASP A 130 9.23 10.79 6.61
N LEU A 131 9.70 10.13 7.67
CA LEU A 131 9.30 10.41 9.05
C LEU A 131 9.60 11.84 9.45
N GLU A 132 10.73 12.41 9.05
CA GLU A 132 11.09 13.79 9.42
C GLU A 132 10.06 14.79 8.87
N GLN A 133 9.68 14.63 7.60
CA GLN A 133 8.66 15.46 6.96
C GLN A 133 7.28 15.25 7.60
N ALA A 134 6.93 14.01 7.93
CA ALA A 134 5.69 13.69 8.62
C ALA A 134 5.64 14.35 10.01
N LEU A 135 6.74 14.30 10.76
CA LEU A 135 6.86 14.91 12.08
C LEU A 135 6.77 16.44 12.05
N GLN A 136 7.32 17.09 11.01
CA GLN A 136 7.18 18.55 10.86
C GLN A 136 5.71 18.99 10.86
N ARG A 137 4.83 18.19 10.27
CA ARG A 137 3.38 18.47 10.16
C ARG A 137 2.58 18.21 11.43
N ILE A 138 3.17 17.56 12.43
CA ILE A 138 2.50 17.30 13.72
C ILE A 138 2.66 18.51 14.64
N SER A 139 1.56 18.94 15.25
CA SER A 139 1.57 20.02 16.23
C SER A 139 2.22 19.58 17.54
N THR A 140 3.02 20.48 18.10
CA THR A 140 3.59 20.35 19.46
C THR A 140 2.88 21.29 20.40
N THR A 141 2.68 20.87 21.64
CA THR A 141 2.25 21.75 22.72
C THR A 141 3.46 22.06 23.59
N ASN A 142 3.68 23.34 23.91
CA ASN A 142 4.61 23.70 24.97
C ASN A 142 3.94 23.34 26.31
N ASN A 143 4.60 22.50 27.10
CA ASN A 143 4.17 22.19 28.45
C ASN A 143 5.38 22.01 29.38
N ALA A 144 5.75 23.06 30.10
CA ALA A 144 6.83 23.04 31.08
C ALA A 144 6.57 22.08 32.25
N GLU A 145 5.32 21.83 32.62
CA GLU A 145 4.96 20.92 33.72
C GLU A 145 5.05 19.44 33.32
N ARG A 146 4.97 19.14 32.03
CA ARG A 146 5.06 17.79 31.46
C ARG A 146 5.92 17.81 30.20
N PRO A 147 7.25 17.89 30.35
CA PRO A 147 8.18 17.79 29.24
C PRO A 147 8.12 16.39 28.62
N CYS A 148 8.86 16.20 27.52
CA CYS A 148 9.03 14.91 26.87
C CYS A 148 9.33 13.78 27.87
N GLU A 149 8.56 12.69 27.81
CA GLU A 149 8.68 11.54 28.71
C GLU A 149 10.06 10.84 28.60
N ILE A 150 10.72 10.99 27.44
CA ILE A 150 11.98 10.31 27.12
C ILE A 150 13.19 11.13 27.58
N CYS A 151 13.36 12.36 27.06
CA CYS A 151 14.51 13.18 27.44
C CYS A 151 14.29 14.02 28.70
N ARG A 152 13.04 14.22 29.14
CA ARG A 152 12.66 15.06 30.28
C ARG A 152 13.07 16.54 30.21
N GLU A 153 13.63 16.96 29.08
CA GLU A 153 14.15 18.33 28.88
C GLU A 153 13.28 19.15 27.93
N ASN A 154 12.73 18.53 26.89
CA ASN A 154 12.03 19.28 25.84
C ASN A 154 10.55 19.48 26.17
N GLU A 155 10.19 20.73 26.46
CA GLU A 155 8.82 21.16 26.77
C GLU A 155 7.89 21.16 25.54
N ASN A 156 8.46 21.26 24.33
CA ASN A 156 7.72 21.21 23.08
C ASN A 156 7.52 19.75 22.65
N SER A 157 6.36 19.20 23.00
CA SER A 157 6.10 17.78 22.87
C SER A 157 4.78 17.50 22.17
N MET A 158 4.74 16.37 21.45
CA MET A 158 3.55 15.86 20.78
C MET A 158 2.82 14.91 21.73
N LYS A 159 1.50 15.00 21.79
CA LYS A 159 0.69 14.07 22.59
C LYS A 159 0.37 12.83 21.77
N LEU A 160 0.91 11.68 22.16
CA LEU A 160 0.66 10.40 21.48
C LEU A 160 -0.57 9.68 22.05
N CYS A 161 -0.75 9.71 23.37
CA CYS A 161 -1.90 9.15 24.09
C CYS A 161 -1.86 9.74 25.51
N CYS A 162 -1.45 8.95 26.51
CA CYS A 162 -1.13 9.41 27.86
C CYS A 162 0.22 10.13 27.93
N ASN A 163 1.19 9.75 27.10
CA ASN A 163 2.54 10.34 27.09
C ASN A 163 2.67 11.52 26.14
N ARG A 164 3.71 12.31 26.41
CA ARG A 164 4.20 13.36 25.53
C ARG A 164 5.62 13.07 25.06
N ILE A 165 5.88 13.14 23.76
CA ILE A 165 7.19 12.83 23.18
C ILE A 165 7.59 13.99 22.26
N CYS A 166 8.82 14.51 22.39
CA CYS A 166 9.33 15.54 21.49
C CYS A 166 9.74 14.93 20.13
N LYS A 167 9.78 15.76 19.08
CA LYS A 167 10.11 15.30 17.72
C LYS A 167 11.49 14.63 17.63
N VAL A 168 12.46 15.12 18.41
CA VAL A 168 13.83 14.59 18.46
C VAL A 168 13.86 13.15 18.98
N CYS A 169 13.18 12.89 20.10
CA CYS A 169 13.15 11.55 20.69
C CYS A 169 12.20 10.59 19.95
N PHE A 170 11.26 11.13 19.18
CA PHE A 170 10.23 10.32 18.53
C PHE A 170 10.82 9.33 17.52
N GLY A 171 11.79 9.73 16.69
CA GLY A 171 12.38 8.85 15.68
C GLY A 171 12.96 7.58 16.29
N ASN A 172 13.74 7.74 17.36
CA ASN A 172 14.31 6.61 18.10
C ASN A 172 13.23 5.77 18.80
N TYR A 173 12.26 6.41 19.46
CA TYR A 173 11.13 5.67 20.05
C TYR A 173 10.38 4.84 19.00
N PHE A 174 10.14 5.41 17.82
CA PHE A 174 9.37 4.80 16.75
C PHE A 174 10.10 3.63 16.09
N SER A 175 11.43 3.76 15.88
CA SER A 175 12.25 2.65 15.38
C SER A 175 12.34 1.49 16.38
N HIS A 176 12.58 1.77 17.66
CA HIS A 176 12.67 0.74 18.71
C HIS A 176 11.33 0.04 18.98
N SER A 177 10.21 0.70 18.67
CA SER A 177 8.88 0.10 18.75
C SER A 177 8.46 -0.61 17.46
N THR A 178 9.40 -0.96 16.58
CA THR A 178 9.14 -1.62 15.28
C THR A 178 8.09 -0.88 14.47
N PHE A 179 8.18 0.45 14.45
CA PHE A 179 7.27 1.35 13.75
C PHE A 179 5.82 1.32 14.26
N GLN A 180 5.56 0.79 15.45
CA GLN A 180 4.23 0.75 16.06
C GLN A 180 4.05 1.92 17.04
N LEU A 181 2.97 2.68 16.88
CA LEU A 181 2.59 3.68 17.89
C LEU A 181 1.93 3.00 19.08
N LYS A 182 2.62 2.99 20.22
CA LYS A 182 2.11 2.42 21.49
C LYS A 182 2.28 3.39 22.64
N CYS A 183 1.22 3.61 23.40
CA CYS A 183 1.36 4.40 24.62
C CYS A 183 2.33 3.69 25.59
N MET A 184 3.42 4.36 25.97
CA MET A 184 4.35 3.88 27.02
C MET A 184 3.71 3.73 28.42
N THR A 185 2.57 4.38 28.70
CA THR A 185 1.88 4.28 30.01
C THR A 185 0.84 3.18 30.02
N CYS A 186 -0.09 3.19 29.06
CA CYS A 186 -1.22 2.26 29.03
C CYS A 186 -1.05 1.12 28.03
N HIS A 187 0.06 1.08 27.29
CA HIS A 187 0.42 0.08 26.28
C HIS A 187 -0.57 -0.10 25.12
N GLN A 188 -1.62 0.73 25.05
CA GLN A 188 -2.58 0.70 23.96
C GLN A 188 -1.93 1.14 22.65
N LYS A 189 -2.26 0.41 21.58
CA LYS A 189 -1.90 0.76 20.20
C LYS A 189 -2.66 2.03 19.82
N VAL A 190 -1.93 3.02 19.31
CA VAL A 190 -2.49 4.26 18.79
C VAL A 190 -2.60 4.12 17.27
N PRO A 191 -3.80 4.28 16.69
CA PRO A 191 -3.97 4.31 15.24
C PRO A 191 -3.12 5.40 14.57
N TYR A 192 -2.48 5.09 13.44
CA TYR A 192 -1.59 6.03 12.75
C TYR A 192 -2.33 7.29 12.26
N ASP A 193 -3.56 7.14 11.79
CA ASP A 193 -4.47 8.19 11.32
C ASP A 193 -4.86 9.22 12.41
N ARG A 194 -4.76 8.84 13.68
CA ARG A 194 -4.97 9.76 14.81
C ARG A 194 -3.75 10.63 15.13
N PHE A 195 -2.58 10.28 14.59
CA PHE A 195 -1.32 10.92 14.95
C PHE A 195 -0.64 11.59 13.75
N PHE A 196 -0.58 10.89 12.61
CA PHE A 196 -0.09 11.42 11.35
C PHE A 196 -1.24 11.95 10.50
N VAL A 197 -0.98 13.01 9.75
CA VAL A 197 -1.97 13.62 8.84
C VAL A 197 -1.71 13.25 7.37
N SER A 198 -0.50 12.79 7.05
CA SER A 198 -0.09 12.45 5.69
C SER A 198 -0.63 11.07 5.27
N PRO A 199 -1.59 10.98 4.34
CA PRO A 199 -2.16 9.70 3.93
C PRO A 199 -1.12 8.77 3.33
N ASP A 200 -0.23 9.28 2.49
CA ASP A 200 0.84 8.51 1.84
C ASP A 200 1.80 7.89 2.88
N PHE A 201 2.12 8.65 3.94
CA PHE A 201 2.99 8.15 5.01
C PHE A 201 2.30 7.07 5.84
N ILE A 202 1.02 7.26 6.15
CA ILE A 202 0.20 6.24 6.85
C ILE A 202 0.16 4.96 6.01
N HIS A 203 -0.05 5.06 4.69
CA HIS A 203 -0.07 3.92 3.79
C HIS A 203 1.27 3.18 3.73
N SER A 204 2.40 3.90 3.75
CA SER A 204 3.72 3.28 3.86
C SER A 204 3.89 2.50 5.18
N LEU A 205 3.40 3.05 6.30
CA LEU A 205 3.43 2.37 7.61
C LEU A 205 2.54 1.12 7.66
N GLU A 206 1.36 1.18 7.05
CA GLU A 206 0.48 0.02 6.89
C GLU A 206 1.14 -1.07 6.04
N SER A 207 1.74 -0.68 4.91
CA SER A 207 2.48 -1.58 4.02
C SER A 207 3.64 -2.26 4.74
N LEU A 208 4.42 -1.53 5.54
CA LEU A 208 5.48 -2.13 6.36
C LEU A 208 4.91 -3.12 7.39
N THR A 209 3.79 -2.78 8.04
CA THR A 209 3.14 -3.68 9.00
C THR A 209 2.70 -4.98 8.32
N GLU A 210 2.11 -4.90 7.13
CA GLU A 210 1.72 -6.06 6.33
C GLU A 210 2.93 -6.91 5.92
N VAL A 211 4.02 -6.28 5.49
CA VAL A 211 5.27 -6.97 5.12
C VAL A 211 5.89 -7.67 6.34
N CYS A 212 5.98 -6.99 7.48
CA CYS A 212 6.47 -7.60 8.72
C CYS A 212 5.62 -8.81 9.14
N GLU A 213 4.29 -8.73 9.00
CA GLU A 213 3.41 -9.87 9.24
C GLU A 213 3.66 -11.00 8.22
N LEU A 214 3.79 -10.70 6.93
CA LEU A 214 4.14 -11.70 5.90
C LEU A 214 5.47 -12.39 6.20
N MET A 215 6.49 -11.65 6.65
CA MET A 215 7.79 -12.22 7.00
C MET A 215 7.76 -13.20 8.16
N ARG A 216 6.76 -13.11 9.06
CA ARG A 216 6.59 -14.11 10.13
C ARG A 216 6.22 -15.49 9.60
N TYR A 217 5.75 -15.56 8.35
CA TYR A 217 5.40 -16.80 7.67
C TYR A 217 6.43 -17.18 6.61
N ILE A 218 7.59 -16.50 6.58
CA ILE A 218 8.73 -16.89 5.77
C ILE A 218 9.63 -17.79 6.62
N ASP A 219 9.74 -19.06 6.21
CA ASP A 219 10.72 -20.03 6.70
C ASP A 219 11.89 -20.07 5.70
N CYS A 220 13.13 -20.00 6.17
CA CYS A 220 14.28 -20.12 5.27
C CYS A 220 14.69 -21.59 5.22
N GLN A 221 14.52 -22.26 4.08
CA GLN A 221 14.92 -23.66 3.91
C GLN A 221 16.12 -23.76 2.97
N ILE A 222 17.18 -24.42 3.42
CA ILE A 222 18.31 -24.76 2.55
C ILE A 222 17.85 -25.94 1.68
N CYS A 223 17.72 -25.77 0.36
CA CYS A 223 17.45 -26.92 -0.52
C CYS A 223 18.65 -27.89 -0.47
N TYR A 224 18.41 -29.18 -0.73
CA TYR A 224 19.44 -30.22 -0.87
C TYR A 224 20.58 -29.88 -1.84
N CYS A 225 20.38 -28.96 -2.80
CA CYS A 225 21.42 -28.45 -3.69
C CYS A 225 22.35 -27.38 -3.05
N GLY A 226 22.16 -27.07 -1.77
CA GLY A 226 22.94 -26.06 -1.04
C GLY A 226 22.51 -24.61 -1.29
N SER A 227 21.48 -24.38 -2.10
CA SER A 227 20.92 -23.05 -2.33
C SER A 227 19.96 -22.66 -1.20
N LEU A 228 20.10 -21.44 -0.67
CA LEU A 228 19.14 -20.86 0.27
C LEU A 228 17.84 -20.57 -0.49
N VAL A 229 16.76 -21.25 -0.12
CA VAL A 229 15.43 -21.04 -0.69
C VAL A 229 14.54 -20.44 0.40
N VAL A 230 13.86 -19.35 0.05
CA VAL A 230 12.97 -18.65 0.98
C VAL A 230 11.60 -19.28 0.85
N ASN A 231 11.21 -20.10 1.83
CA ASN A 231 9.91 -20.77 1.89
C ASN A 231 8.87 -19.81 2.50
N GLU A 232 7.95 -19.32 1.70
CA GLU A 232 6.76 -18.66 2.23
C GLU A 232 5.75 -19.73 2.66
N THR A 233 5.76 -20.10 3.94
CA THR A 233 4.94 -21.20 4.51
C THR A 233 3.44 -20.96 4.45
N LEU A 234 2.98 -19.80 3.98
CA LEU A 234 1.58 -19.44 4.06
C LEU A 234 0.68 -20.44 3.32
N TYR A 235 1.10 -21.13 2.23
CA TYR A 235 0.21 -22.07 1.52
C TYR A 235 0.81 -23.25 0.69
N ALA A 236 2.10 -23.63 0.79
CA ALA A 236 2.56 -24.83 0.03
C ALA A 236 3.81 -25.53 0.58
N GLN A 237 3.84 -26.87 0.51
CA GLN A 237 5.09 -27.65 0.46
C GLN A 237 5.76 -27.40 -0.89
N GLN A 238 7.03 -27.00 -0.91
CA GLN A 238 7.81 -26.97 -2.14
C GLN A 238 8.60 -28.26 -2.33
N THR A 239 8.56 -28.80 -3.54
CA THR A 239 9.48 -29.81 -4.05
C THR A 239 10.60 -29.08 -4.80
N CYS A 240 11.86 -29.37 -4.47
CA CYS A 240 12.99 -28.90 -5.26
C CYS A 240 12.94 -29.64 -6.62
N GLU A 241 12.65 -28.95 -7.72
CA GLU A 241 12.72 -29.55 -9.06
C GLU A 241 14.19 -29.65 -9.47
N ASN A 242 14.64 -30.88 -9.74
CA ASN A 242 15.98 -31.19 -10.24
C ASN A 242 16.21 -30.61 -11.65
#